data_AF-A0AB35QEG4-F1
#
_entry.id   AF-A0AB35QEG4-F1
#
_cell.length_a   1.000
_cell.length_b   1.000
_cell.length_c   1.000
_cell.angle_alpha   90.00
_cell.angle_beta   90.00
_cell.angle_gamma   90.00
#
_symmetry.space_group_name_H-M   'P 1'
#
loop_
_entity.id
_entity.type
_entity.pdbx_description
1 polymer ?
#
loop_
_entity_poly.entity_id
_entity_poly.type
_entity_poly.pdbx_seq_one_letter_code
_entity_poly.pdbx_strand_id
1 'polypeptide(L)'
;MTNFVDVLNEMEEHYINNINTGMEIPYYHNLIEDSLGLVDATNKYCVTDVNNDGEATDNSFQSKLNALKNKAQDTSTHIASLIEEELKKSSKKLKDNNSPAAKLEFDAALDKIGESAIEDATKNIKKIIANAKEIGKAFPGAQNLILIAVQKINQLINELILKIVAYISELVKNIIKWIEKAWDAIVKTFNDIRIWISHWF
;
A
#
# COMPACT_ATOMS: atom_id res chain seq x y z
N MET A 1 -25.38 -12.03 -11.08
CA MET A 1 -24.22 -12.82 -10.64
C MET A 1 -23.00 -11.94 -10.83
N THR A 2 -22.32 -11.53 -9.76
CA THR A 2 -21.16 -10.63 -9.87
C THR A 2 -19.93 -11.47 -10.21
N ASN A 3 -19.26 -11.16 -11.33
CA ASN A 3 -18.05 -11.88 -11.73
C ASN A 3 -16.85 -11.38 -10.91
N PHE A 4 -15.92 -12.26 -10.56
CA PHE A 4 -14.66 -11.94 -9.87
C PHE A 4 -13.91 -10.75 -10.46
N VAL A 5 -13.87 -10.63 -11.80
CA VAL A 5 -13.20 -9.51 -12.46
C VAL A 5 -13.91 -8.18 -12.19
N ASP A 6 -15.23 -8.18 -12.11
CA ASP A 6 -16.03 -6.98 -11.84
C ASP A 6 -15.79 -6.51 -10.41
N VAL A 7 -15.80 -7.42 -9.43
CA VAL A 7 -15.48 -7.09 -8.03
C VAL A 7 -14.08 -6.47 -7.92
N LEU A 8 -13.09 -7.00 -8.64
CA LEU A 8 -11.75 -6.43 -8.64
C LEU A 8 -11.68 -5.03 -9.29
N ASN A 9 -12.49 -4.76 -10.31
CA ASN A 9 -12.60 -3.41 -10.89
C ASN A 9 -13.25 -2.44 -9.91
N GLU A 10 -14.33 -2.84 -9.24
CA GLU A 10 -14.99 -2.02 -8.22
C GLU A 10 -14.05 -1.72 -7.05
N MET A 11 -13.24 -2.71 -6.62
CA MET A 11 -12.18 -2.49 -5.64
C MET A 11 -11.15 -1.47 -6.13
N GLU A 12 -10.67 -1.61 -7.36
CA GLU A 12 -9.72 -0.66 -7.96
C GLU A 12 -10.25 0.77 -7.89
N GLU A 13 -11.47 0.99 -8.38
CA GLU A 13 -12.12 2.30 -8.38
C GLU A 13 -12.32 2.85 -6.95
N HIS A 14 -12.81 2.01 -6.04
CA HIS A 14 -13.05 2.39 -4.64
C HIS A 14 -11.78 2.86 -3.95
N TYR A 15 -10.70 2.07 -4.02
CA TYR A 15 -9.46 2.39 -3.30
C TYR A 15 -8.72 3.58 -3.92
N ILE A 16 -8.74 3.72 -5.26
CA ILE A 16 -8.22 4.91 -5.93
C ILE A 16 -9.01 6.16 -5.54
N ASN A 17 -10.34 6.07 -5.49
CA ASN A 17 -11.17 7.20 -5.05
C ASN A 17 -10.86 7.60 -3.61
N ASN A 18 -10.70 6.64 -2.71
CA ASN A 18 -10.30 6.90 -1.32
C ASN A 18 -8.95 7.64 -1.24
N ILE A 19 -7.94 7.21 -2.01
CA ILE A 19 -6.65 7.91 -2.07
C ILE A 19 -6.83 9.35 -2.55
N ASN A 20 -7.56 9.54 -3.66
CA ASN A 20 -7.73 10.86 -4.28
C ASN A 20 -8.55 11.83 -3.40
N THR A 21 -9.44 11.31 -2.57
CA THR A 21 -10.29 12.10 -1.68
C THR A 21 -9.76 12.21 -0.25
N GLY A 22 -8.67 11.51 0.07
CA GLY A 22 -8.12 11.43 1.42
C GLY A 22 -9.05 10.77 2.43
N MET A 23 -9.90 9.83 1.98
CA MET A 23 -10.86 9.12 2.82
C MET A 23 -10.45 7.67 3.07
N GLU A 24 -10.91 7.11 4.20
CA GLU A 24 -10.67 5.71 4.59
C GLU A 24 -12.00 4.93 4.65
N ILE A 25 -12.72 4.89 3.53
CA ILE A 25 -14.00 4.17 3.47
C ILE A 25 -13.71 2.66 3.33
N PRO A 26 -14.20 1.80 4.24
CA PRO A 26 -14.04 0.35 4.08
C PRO A 26 -14.75 -0.16 2.82
N TYR A 27 -14.15 -1.14 2.16
CA TYR A 27 -14.78 -1.87 1.06
C TYR A 27 -15.33 -3.21 1.56
N TYR A 28 -16.56 -3.54 1.22
CA TYR A 28 -17.19 -4.81 1.54
C TYR A 28 -17.66 -5.47 0.25
N HIS A 29 -17.01 -6.57 -0.13
CA HIS A 29 -17.42 -7.34 -1.30
C HIS A 29 -18.30 -8.52 -0.92
N ASN A 30 -19.22 -8.88 -1.82
CA ASN A 30 -19.89 -10.17 -1.76
C ASN A 30 -18.91 -11.29 -2.13
N LEU A 31 -19.23 -12.52 -1.71
CA LEU A 31 -18.52 -13.70 -2.19
C LEU A 31 -18.93 -14.00 -3.64
N ILE A 32 -17.98 -14.53 -4.41
CA ILE A 32 -18.20 -15.06 -5.75
C ILE A 32 -18.87 -16.43 -5.60
N GLU A 33 -20.09 -16.54 -6.12
CA GLU A 33 -20.96 -17.73 -6.00
C GLU A 33 -20.33 -18.98 -6.64
N ASP A 34 -19.66 -18.81 -7.78
CA ASP A 34 -19.00 -19.91 -8.50
C ASP A 34 -17.61 -20.28 -7.93
N SER A 35 -17.16 -19.62 -6.86
CA SER A 35 -15.89 -19.91 -6.19
C SER A 35 -16.12 -20.76 -4.94
N LEU A 36 -15.07 -21.41 -4.43
CA LEU A 36 -15.17 -22.15 -3.17
C LEU A 36 -15.47 -21.18 -2.02
N GLY A 37 -16.22 -21.66 -1.03
CA GLY A 37 -16.34 -20.97 0.25
C GLY A 37 -14.96 -20.76 0.89
N LEU A 38 -14.81 -19.74 1.74
CA LEU A 38 -13.52 -19.36 2.31
C LEU A 38 -12.82 -20.50 3.05
N VAL A 39 -13.56 -21.30 3.82
CA VAL A 39 -13.02 -22.46 4.56
C VAL A 39 -12.51 -23.53 3.58
N ASP A 40 -13.31 -23.88 2.58
CA ASP A 40 -12.95 -24.90 1.59
C ASP A 40 -11.77 -24.46 0.72
N ALA A 41 -11.75 -23.20 0.30
CA ALA A 41 -10.63 -22.61 -0.42
C ALA A 41 -9.36 -22.63 0.44
N THR A 42 -9.46 -22.29 1.73
CA THR A 42 -8.30 -22.31 2.65
C THR A 42 -7.77 -23.72 2.81
N ASN A 43 -8.65 -24.70 3.04
CA ASN A 43 -8.28 -26.10 3.18
C ASN A 43 -7.60 -26.65 1.92
N LYS A 44 -8.08 -26.24 0.74
CA LYS A 44 -7.56 -26.71 -0.54
C LYS A 44 -6.25 -26.05 -0.96
N TYR A 45 -6.09 -24.76 -0.69
CA TYR A 45 -5.01 -23.96 -1.29
C TYR A 45 -3.98 -23.43 -0.30
N CYS A 46 -4.30 -23.40 1.00
CA CYS A 46 -3.45 -22.83 2.04
C CYS A 46 -2.99 -23.85 3.09
N VAL A 47 -3.46 -25.11 3.02
CA VAL A 47 -2.92 -26.20 3.85
C VAL A 47 -1.64 -26.68 3.18
N THR A 48 -0.52 -26.53 3.88
CA THR A 48 0.77 -27.09 3.46
C THR A 48 0.64 -28.61 3.35
N ASP A 49 0.91 -29.20 2.18
CA ASP A 49 1.21 -30.63 2.09
C ASP A 49 2.41 -30.90 3.01
N VAL A 50 2.15 -31.36 4.24
CA VAL A 50 3.20 -31.71 5.20
C VAL A 50 3.96 -32.96 4.75
N ASN A 51 3.48 -33.65 3.71
CA ASN A 51 4.05 -34.90 3.23
C ASN A 51 4.22 -34.87 1.72
N ASN A 52 5.41 -34.45 1.28
CA ASN A 52 6.30 -35.22 0.40
C ASN A 52 7.28 -34.25 -0.24
N ASP A 53 8.54 -34.41 0.17
CA ASP A 53 9.73 -34.20 -0.66
C ASP A 53 9.77 -32.89 -1.46
N GLY A 54 10.14 -31.83 -0.75
CA GLY A 54 11.02 -30.77 -1.22
C GLY A 54 10.96 -30.43 -2.70
N GLU A 55 9.96 -29.64 -3.09
CA GLU A 55 10.12 -28.49 -3.98
C GLU A 55 8.78 -27.75 -3.95
N ALA A 56 8.73 -26.60 -3.26
CA ALA A 56 7.64 -25.67 -3.45
C ALA A 56 7.70 -25.22 -4.91
N THR A 57 6.94 -25.89 -5.78
CA THR A 57 6.90 -25.50 -7.19
C THR A 57 6.50 -24.03 -7.25
N ASP A 58 7.32 -23.24 -7.93
CA ASP A 58 7.26 -21.77 -8.03
C ASP A 58 5.88 -21.25 -8.54
N ASN A 59 4.99 -22.17 -8.96
CA ASN A 59 3.66 -21.93 -9.50
C ASN A 59 2.49 -22.30 -8.59
N SER A 60 2.70 -22.73 -7.34
CA SER A 60 1.60 -22.99 -6.41
C SER A 60 0.77 -21.72 -6.11
N PHE A 61 -0.51 -21.89 -5.75
CA PHE A 61 -1.36 -20.76 -5.33
C PHE A 61 -0.70 -20.00 -4.17
N GLN A 62 -0.18 -20.73 -3.18
CA GLN A 62 0.46 -20.13 -2.00
C GLN A 62 1.68 -19.30 -2.40
N SER A 63 2.52 -19.78 -3.33
CA SER A 63 3.66 -19.01 -3.86
C SER A 63 3.18 -17.70 -4.51
N LYS A 64 2.16 -17.77 -5.39
CA LYS A 64 1.62 -16.59 -6.06
C LYS A 64 0.95 -15.60 -5.11
N LEU A 65 0.25 -16.10 -4.09
CA LEU A 65 -0.36 -15.28 -3.04
C LEU A 65 0.71 -14.58 -2.21
N ASN A 66 1.77 -15.30 -1.81
CA ASN A 66 2.90 -14.72 -1.08
C ASN A 66 3.65 -13.69 -1.93
N ALA A 67 3.87 -13.96 -3.22
CA ALA A 67 4.47 -13.00 -4.15
C ALA A 67 3.64 -11.71 -4.25
N LEU A 68 2.32 -11.81 -4.25
CA LEU A 68 1.42 -10.64 -4.24
C LEU A 68 1.57 -9.80 -2.96
N LYS A 69 1.64 -10.46 -1.79
CA LYS A 69 1.87 -9.80 -0.49
C LYS A 69 3.25 -9.13 -0.42
N ASN A 70 4.30 -9.85 -0.81
CA ASN A 70 5.66 -9.33 -0.82
C ASN A 70 5.77 -8.10 -1.73
N LYS A 71 5.17 -8.17 -2.93
CA LYS A 71 5.13 -7.02 -3.84
C LYS A 71 4.43 -5.80 -3.24
N ALA A 72 3.35 -6.00 -2.47
CA ALA A 72 2.68 -4.92 -1.75
C ALA A 72 3.57 -4.33 -0.65
N GLN A 73 4.28 -5.17 0.11
CA GLN A 73 5.21 -4.75 1.15
C GLN A 73 6.40 -3.98 0.59
N ASP A 74 7.04 -4.49 -0.48
CA ASP A 74 8.16 -3.85 -1.17
C ASP A 74 7.76 -2.49 -1.72
N THR A 75 6.59 -2.43 -2.35
CA THR A 75 6.04 -1.18 -2.90
C THR A 75 5.78 -0.15 -1.81
N SER A 76 5.12 -0.56 -0.72
CA SER A 76 4.80 0.31 0.40
C SER A 76 6.08 0.85 1.06
N THR A 77 7.09 0.00 1.20
CA THR A 77 8.41 0.38 1.72
C THR A 77 9.11 1.35 0.78
N HIS A 78 9.07 1.10 -0.52
CA HIS A 78 9.68 1.98 -1.52
C HIS A 78 9.06 3.38 -1.53
N ILE A 79 7.72 3.48 -1.50
CA ILE A 79 7.00 4.75 -1.39
C ILE A 79 7.44 5.49 -0.12
N ALA A 80 7.46 4.80 1.03
CA ALA A 80 7.89 5.40 2.29
C ALA A 80 9.34 5.93 2.20
N SER A 81 10.27 5.17 1.63
CA SER A 81 11.67 5.58 1.48
C SER A 81 11.86 6.79 0.57
N LEU A 82 11.19 6.83 -0.60
CA LEU A 82 11.28 7.97 -1.52
C LEU A 82 10.81 9.26 -0.87
N ILE A 83 9.73 9.18 -0.10
CA ILE A 83 9.15 10.32 0.61
C ILE A 83 10.07 10.75 1.75
N GLU A 84 10.63 9.80 2.51
CA GLU A 84 11.63 10.08 3.56
C GLU A 84 12.82 10.87 2.99
N GLU A 85 13.33 10.47 1.83
CA GLU A 85 14.47 11.10 1.16
C GLU A 85 14.15 12.51 0.68
N GLU A 86 13.03 12.71 -0.02
CA GLU A 86 12.64 14.04 -0.51
C GLU A 86 12.31 14.99 0.65
N LEU A 87 11.67 14.50 1.73
CA LEU A 87 11.47 15.29 2.95
C LEU A 87 12.80 15.68 3.60
N LYS A 88 13.75 14.76 3.74
CA LYS A 88 15.08 15.06 4.29
C LYS A 88 15.78 16.15 3.47
N LYS A 89 15.71 16.05 2.14
CA LYS A 89 16.33 16.98 1.20
C LYS A 89 15.70 18.36 1.25
N SER A 90 14.37 18.47 1.21
CA SER A 90 13.66 19.76 1.30
C SER A 90 13.89 20.43 2.66
N SER A 91 13.85 19.66 3.75
CA SER A 91 14.10 20.15 5.10
C SER A 91 15.50 20.69 5.30
N LYS A 92 16.51 20.01 4.73
CA LYS A 92 17.90 20.48 4.77
C LYS A 92 18.04 21.84 4.09
N LYS A 93 17.44 22.01 2.90
CA LYS A 93 17.46 23.30 2.18
C LYS A 93 16.85 24.43 3.01
N LEU A 94 15.70 24.19 3.64
CA LEU A 94 15.04 25.18 4.47
C LEU A 94 15.86 25.53 5.71
N LYS A 95 16.49 24.53 6.34
CA LYS A 95 17.38 24.73 7.49
C LYS A 95 18.61 25.57 7.13
N ASP A 96 19.23 25.29 5.99
CA ASP A 96 20.43 25.97 5.53
C ASP A 96 20.13 27.42 5.07
N ASN A 97 18.89 27.70 4.64
CA ASN A 97 18.46 29.02 4.20
C ASN A 97 17.01 29.33 4.67
N ASN A 98 16.85 29.83 5.89
CA ASN A 98 15.53 30.13 6.49
C ASN A 98 14.93 31.46 6.02
N SER A 99 14.83 31.65 4.70
CA SER A 99 14.22 32.83 4.07
C SER A 99 12.74 32.60 3.74
N PRO A 100 11.94 33.67 3.53
CA PRO A 100 10.57 33.54 3.05
C PRO A 100 10.47 32.76 1.72
N ALA A 101 11.43 32.93 0.81
CA ALA A 101 11.47 32.20 -0.45
C ALA A 101 11.69 30.68 -0.24
N ALA A 102 12.63 30.32 0.65
CA ALA A 102 12.88 28.92 0.96
C ALA A 102 11.70 28.23 1.64
N LYS A 103 10.89 28.97 2.43
CA LYS A 103 9.63 28.46 2.99
C LYS A 103 8.63 28.12 1.90
N LEU A 104 8.44 29.01 0.92
CA LEU A 104 7.57 28.75 -0.22
C LEU A 104 8.06 27.56 -1.06
N GLU A 105 9.37 27.42 -1.26
CA GLU A 105 9.95 26.25 -1.96
C GLU A 105 9.73 24.95 -1.19
N PHE A 106 9.81 24.99 0.15
CA PHE A 106 9.55 23.85 1.00
C PHE A 106 8.07 23.44 0.92
N ASP A 107 7.15 24.40 1.02
CA ASP A 107 5.71 24.14 0.91
C ASP A 107 5.37 23.50 -0.45
N ALA A 108 5.89 24.07 -1.55
CA ALA A 108 5.70 23.50 -2.88
C ALA A 108 6.31 22.09 -3.03
N ALA A 109 7.42 21.81 -2.33
CA ALA A 109 8.00 20.46 -2.30
C ALA A 109 7.10 19.47 -1.53
N LEU A 110 6.46 19.90 -0.44
CA LEU A 110 5.52 19.06 0.30
C LEU A 110 4.29 18.70 -0.53
N ASP A 111 3.72 19.67 -1.26
CA ASP A 111 2.59 19.42 -2.17
C ASP A 111 2.97 18.39 -3.24
N LYS A 112 4.13 18.57 -3.88
CA LYS A 112 4.63 17.65 -4.90
C LYS A 112 4.88 16.24 -4.36
N ILE A 113 5.39 16.13 -3.13
CA ILE A 113 5.59 14.84 -2.44
C ILE A 113 4.25 14.13 -2.25
N GLY A 114 3.22 14.86 -1.81
CA GLY A 114 1.85 14.33 -1.67
C GLY A 114 1.27 13.84 -3.00
N GLU A 115 1.36 14.65 -4.05
CA GLU A 115 0.89 14.30 -5.41
C GLU A 115 1.59 13.05 -5.94
N SER A 116 2.92 12.99 -5.82
CA SER A 116 3.71 11.85 -6.31
C SER A 116 3.36 10.57 -5.56
N ALA A 117 3.11 10.65 -4.24
CA ALA A 117 2.68 9.51 -3.44
C ALA A 117 1.32 8.97 -3.87
N ILE A 118 0.36 9.85 -4.20
CA ILE A 118 -0.97 9.50 -4.72
C ILE A 118 -0.85 8.79 -6.08
N GLU A 119 -0.03 9.33 -6.99
CA GLU A 119 0.19 8.74 -8.32
C GLU A 119 0.82 7.34 -8.22
N ASP A 120 1.86 7.18 -7.41
CA ASP A 120 2.54 5.90 -7.21
C ASP A 120 1.62 4.88 -6.54
N ALA A 121 0.85 5.26 -5.52
CA ALA A 121 -0.14 4.39 -4.90
C ALA A 121 -1.19 3.90 -5.91
N THR A 122 -1.75 4.82 -6.69
CA THR A 122 -2.73 4.52 -7.75
C THR A 122 -2.18 3.53 -8.78
N LYS A 123 -0.96 3.78 -9.25
CA LYS A 123 -0.28 2.89 -10.21
C LYS A 123 -0.05 1.49 -9.64
N ASN A 124 0.24 1.37 -8.35
CA ASN A 124 0.50 0.09 -7.73
C ASN A 124 -0.77 -0.70 -7.42
N ILE A 125 -1.86 -0.05 -7.01
CA ILE A 125 -3.18 -0.69 -6.91
C ILE A 125 -3.56 -1.34 -8.24
N LYS A 126 -3.43 -0.60 -9.36
CA LYS A 126 -3.69 -1.15 -10.70
C LYS A 126 -2.87 -2.40 -11.02
N LYS A 127 -1.58 -2.40 -10.67
CA LYS A 127 -0.70 -3.57 -10.85
C LYS A 127 -1.10 -4.75 -9.97
N ILE A 128 -1.49 -4.51 -8.72
CA ILE A 128 -1.95 -5.55 -7.79
C ILE A 128 -3.24 -6.18 -8.31
N ILE A 129 -4.19 -5.35 -8.75
CA ILE A 129 -5.45 -5.80 -9.34
C ILE A 129 -5.22 -6.59 -10.62
N ALA A 130 -4.34 -6.14 -11.51
CA ALA A 130 -3.97 -6.88 -12.72
C ALA A 130 -3.39 -8.27 -12.38
N ASN A 131 -2.45 -8.33 -11.44
CA ASN A 131 -1.86 -9.60 -10.97
C ASN A 131 -2.93 -10.51 -10.32
N ALA A 132 -3.83 -9.94 -9.52
CA ALA A 132 -4.91 -10.70 -8.89
C ALA A 132 -5.88 -11.31 -9.92
N LYS A 133 -6.20 -10.56 -10.99
CA LYS A 133 -6.98 -11.08 -12.13
C LYS A 133 -6.30 -12.28 -12.78
N GLU A 134 -4.98 -12.22 -12.98
CA GLU A 134 -4.21 -13.35 -13.53
C GLU A 134 -4.22 -14.57 -12.61
N ILE A 135 -3.98 -14.39 -11.32
CA ILE A 135 -4.03 -15.47 -10.33
C ILE A 135 -5.44 -16.07 -10.28
N GLY A 136 -6.50 -15.27 -10.24
CA GLY A 136 -7.87 -15.77 -10.15
C GLY A 136 -8.36 -16.49 -11.41
N LYS A 137 -7.78 -16.21 -12.58
CA LYS A 137 -7.99 -17.02 -13.80
C LYS A 137 -7.32 -18.39 -13.68
N ALA A 138 -6.12 -18.44 -13.12
CA ALA A 138 -5.39 -19.70 -12.91
C ALA A 138 -5.98 -20.55 -11.77
N PHE A 139 -6.61 -19.91 -10.78
CA PHE A 139 -7.19 -20.56 -9.61
C PHE A 139 -8.64 -20.09 -9.34
N PRO A 140 -9.62 -20.47 -10.19
CA PRO A 140 -11.01 -20.03 -10.02
C PRO A 140 -11.63 -20.38 -8.66
N GLY A 141 -11.30 -21.55 -8.13
CA GLY A 141 -11.74 -21.99 -6.80
C GLY A 141 -11.16 -21.18 -5.63
N ALA A 142 -10.14 -20.34 -5.87
CA ALA A 142 -9.50 -19.52 -4.85
C ALA A 142 -9.90 -18.03 -4.94
N GLN A 143 -10.77 -17.64 -5.87
CA GLN A 143 -11.14 -16.25 -6.12
C GLN A 143 -11.61 -15.50 -4.86
N ASN A 144 -12.40 -16.13 -4.00
CA ASN A 144 -12.81 -15.53 -2.72
C ASN A 144 -11.62 -15.23 -1.77
N LEU A 145 -10.59 -16.09 -1.74
CA LEU A 145 -9.37 -15.82 -0.96
C LEU A 145 -8.55 -14.68 -1.56
N ILE A 146 -8.51 -14.62 -2.89
CA ILE A 146 -7.78 -13.56 -3.61
C ILE A 146 -8.43 -12.20 -3.33
N LEU A 147 -9.77 -12.11 -3.33
CA LEU A 147 -10.49 -10.87 -3.00
C LEU A 147 -10.11 -10.36 -1.60
N ILE A 148 -10.11 -11.24 -0.60
CA ILE A 148 -9.71 -10.88 0.77
C ILE A 148 -8.26 -10.40 0.84
N ALA A 149 -7.34 -11.06 0.12
CA ALA A 149 -5.94 -10.65 0.08
C ALA A 149 -5.75 -9.29 -0.58
N VAL A 150 -6.42 -9.06 -1.71
CA VAL A 150 -6.41 -7.77 -2.42
C VAL A 150 -7.00 -6.66 -1.55
N GLN A 151 -8.07 -6.95 -0.81
CA GLN A 151 -8.68 -6.00 0.11
C GLN A 151 -7.66 -5.54 1.16
N LYS A 152 -6.98 -6.47 1.82
CA LYS A 152 -5.94 -6.18 2.82
C LYS A 152 -4.75 -5.42 2.24
N ILE A 153 -4.34 -5.75 1.02
CA ILE A 153 -3.26 -5.07 0.31
C ILE A 153 -3.65 -3.61 0.00
N ASN A 154 -4.85 -3.38 -0.53
CA ASN A 154 -5.26 -2.01 -0.86
C ASN A 154 -5.51 -1.17 0.41
N GLN A 155 -5.97 -1.80 1.50
CA GLN A 155 -6.01 -1.15 2.82
C GLN A 155 -4.63 -0.71 3.30
N LEU A 156 -3.60 -1.57 3.20
CA LEU A 156 -2.20 -1.20 3.52
C LEU A 156 -1.78 0.08 2.79
N ILE A 157 -2.02 0.11 1.47
CA ILE A 157 -1.59 1.23 0.61
C ILE A 157 -2.33 2.51 1.00
N ASN A 158 -3.64 2.45 1.19
CA ASN A 158 -4.43 3.62 1.58
C ASN A 158 -4.00 4.15 2.96
N GLU A 159 -3.85 3.27 3.95
CA GLU A 159 -3.42 3.66 5.29
C GLU A 159 -2.01 4.27 5.29
N LEU A 160 -1.10 3.74 4.47
CA LEU A 160 0.23 4.33 4.29
C LEU A 160 0.12 5.78 3.81
N ILE A 161 -0.66 6.03 2.76
CA ILE A 161 -0.85 7.37 2.20
C ILE A 161 -1.46 8.32 3.24
N LEU A 162 -2.47 7.87 3.99
CA LEU A 162 -3.08 8.69 5.04
C LEU A 162 -2.08 9.03 6.15
N LYS A 163 -1.24 8.07 6.58
CA LYS A 163 -0.17 8.32 7.57
C LYS A 163 0.84 9.36 7.07
N ILE A 164 1.21 9.29 5.79
CA ILE A 164 2.12 10.27 5.15
C ILE A 164 1.48 11.66 5.10
N VAL A 165 0.26 11.77 4.59
CA VAL A 165 -0.46 13.04 4.45
C VAL A 165 -0.70 13.68 5.82
N ALA A 166 -1.06 12.89 6.82
CA ALA A 166 -1.20 13.36 8.20
C ALA A 166 0.12 13.93 8.74
N TYR A 167 1.23 13.21 8.55
CA TYR A 167 2.55 13.69 8.97
C TYR A 167 2.93 15.00 8.28
N ILE A 168 2.80 15.08 6.94
CA ILE A 168 3.08 16.31 6.17
C ILE A 168 2.20 17.47 6.67
N SER A 169 0.92 17.23 6.91
CA SER A 169 -0.01 18.24 7.44
C SER A 169 0.40 18.75 8.83
N GLU A 170 0.94 17.89 9.69
CA GLU A 170 1.49 18.30 10.99
C GLU A 170 2.78 19.12 10.85
N LEU A 171 3.64 18.78 9.88
CA LEU A 171 4.86 19.54 9.59
C LEU A 171 4.54 20.99 9.20
N VAL A 172 3.60 21.19 8.26
CA VAL A 172 3.20 22.52 7.78
C VAL A 172 2.71 23.39 8.94
N LYS A 173 1.92 22.83 9.86
CA LYS A 173 1.36 23.59 11.01
C LYS A 173 2.41 24.09 11.99
N ASN A 174 3.57 23.44 12.09
CA ASN A 174 4.58 23.73 13.12
C ASN A 174 6.01 23.89 12.56
N ILE A 175 6.13 24.32 11.30
CA ILE A 175 7.39 24.33 10.54
C ILE A 175 8.57 25.00 11.29
N ILE A 176 8.33 26.12 11.96
CA ILE A 176 9.36 26.88 12.70
C ILE A 176 9.92 26.08 13.88
N LYS A 177 9.06 25.46 14.68
CA LYS A 177 9.47 24.64 15.84
C LYS A 177 10.05 23.30 15.41
N TRP A 178 9.58 22.80 14.27
CA TRP A 178 9.98 21.50 13.76
C TRP A 178 11.39 21.50 13.18
N ILE A 179 11.82 22.59 12.52
CA ILE A 179 13.07 22.61 11.77
C ILE A 179 14.33 22.26 12.59
N GLU A 180 14.31 22.57 13.90
CA GLU A 180 15.40 22.28 14.83
C GLU A 180 15.54 20.78 15.11
N LYS A 181 14.45 20.01 15.03
CA LYS A 181 14.38 18.57 15.29
C LYS A 181 13.93 17.75 14.09
N ALA A 182 13.87 18.38 12.91
CA ALA A 182 13.25 17.83 11.72
C ALA A 182 13.85 16.48 11.33
N TRP A 183 15.17 16.37 11.39
CA TRP A 183 15.89 15.17 10.96
C TRP A 183 15.53 13.94 11.79
N ASP A 184 15.64 14.04 13.11
CA ASP A 184 15.32 12.94 14.02
C ASP A 184 13.84 12.59 13.98
N ALA A 185 12.97 13.61 13.83
CA ALA A 185 11.53 13.40 13.68
C ALA A 185 11.20 12.65 12.38
N ILE A 186 11.79 13.02 11.23
CA ILE A 186 11.58 12.32 9.96
C ILE A 186 12.06 10.87 10.08
N VAL A 187 13.31 10.67 10.51
CA VAL A 187 13.90 9.33 10.63
C VAL A 187 13.06 8.44 11.54
N LYS A 188 12.61 8.97 12.69
CA LYS A 188 11.78 8.23 13.63
C LYS A 188 10.44 7.85 12.99
N THR A 189 9.71 8.81 12.42
CA THR A 189 8.41 8.55 11.81
C THR A 189 8.49 7.49 10.70
N PHE A 190 9.49 7.59 9.81
CA PHE A 190 9.62 6.64 8.71
C PHE A 190 10.17 5.28 9.15
N ASN A 191 10.97 5.21 10.22
CA ASN A 191 11.27 3.94 10.88
C ASN A 191 10.00 3.29 11.43
N ASP A 192 9.15 4.05 12.12
CA ASP A 192 7.87 3.55 12.68
C ASP A 192 6.94 3.05 11.56
N ILE A 193 6.87 3.77 10.43
CA ILE A 193 6.13 3.34 9.22
C ILE A 193 6.70 2.03 8.66
N ARG A 194 8.03 1.90 8.52
CA ARG A 194 8.66 0.68 8.01
C ARG A 194 8.40 -0.53 8.91
N ILE A 195 8.49 -0.34 10.24
CA ILE A 195 8.14 -1.38 11.22
C ILE A 195 6.68 -1.79 11.07
N TRP A 196 5.77 -0.83 10.94
CA TRP A 196 4.35 -1.09 10.73
C TRP A 196 4.09 -1.89 9.44
N ILE A 197 4.71 -1.50 8.32
CA ILE A 197 4.63 -2.24 7.04
C ILE A 197 5.09 -3.69 7.21
N SER A 198 6.18 -3.93 7.96
CA SER A 198 6.74 -5.28 8.15
C SER A 198 5.85 -6.23 8.96
N HIS A 199 4.90 -5.70 9.74
CA HIS A 199 3.99 -6.48 10.57
C HIS A 199 2.57 -6.55 10.00
N TRP A 200 2.35 -6.10 8.77
CA TRP A 200 1.01 -5.96 8.20
C TRP A 200 0.36 -7.28 7.74
N PHE A 201 1.15 -8.30 7.40
CA PHE A 201 0.68 -9.57 6.83
C PHE A 201 0.82 -10.77 7.77
#